data_AF-A0A931GU10-F1
#
_entry.id   AF-A0A931GU10-F1
#
_cell.length_a   1.000
_cell.length_b   1.000
_cell.length_c   1.000
_cell.angle_alpha   90.00
_cell.angle_beta   90.00
_cell.angle_gamma   90.00
#
_symmetry.space_group_name_H-M   'P 1'
#
loop_
_entity.id
_entity.type
_entity.pdbx_description
1 polymer ?
#
loop_
_entity_poly.entity_id
_entity_poly.type
_entity_poly.pdbx_seq_one_letter_code
_entity_poly.pdbx_strand_id
1 'polypeptide(L)'
;MQLLKADSANEIKYYHTIAANTTDSSVIDSVQLNQLAKPFLVDDINDTAIKKYYRESIFHDATTASNTFTYTSVNKALPIQSLDVLLDTLSDNIKHVFITKTFRKGDTSINEKLTWKTDLHFTIYRTTQITGKETTEQFNISWKSKQ
;
A
#
# COMPACT_ATOMS: atom_id res chain seq x y z
N MET A 1 0.49 13.62 -9.10
CA MET A 1 0.87 12.19 -9.15
C MET A 1 -0.29 11.46 -9.81
N GLN A 2 -0.14 11.10 -11.08
CA GLN A 2 -1.21 10.49 -11.88
C GLN A 2 -0.95 8.99 -11.93
N LEU A 3 -1.61 8.24 -11.05
CA LEU A 3 -1.60 6.79 -11.08
C LEU A 3 -2.71 6.37 -12.05
N LEU A 4 -2.37 5.55 -13.05
CA LEU A 4 -3.19 4.93 -14.10
C LEU A 4 -3.08 5.56 -15.50
N LYS A 5 -2.30 4.91 -16.37
CA LYS A 5 -2.64 4.75 -17.80
C LYS A 5 -3.25 3.37 -17.96
N ALA A 6 -4.56 3.29 -18.12
CA ALA A 6 -5.26 2.07 -18.52
C ALA A 6 -6.24 2.47 -19.62
N ASP A 7 -5.74 2.53 -20.85
CA ASP A 7 -6.57 2.69 -22.03
C ASP A 7 -6.46 1.44 -22.91
N SER A 8 -7.63 0.93 -23.29
CA SER A 8 -7.94 -0.13 -24.25
C SER A 8 -7.71 -1.60 -23.82
N ALA A 9 -8.84 -2.29 -23.70
CA ALA A 9 -9.07 -3.71 -23.96
C ALA A 9 -8.18 -4.72 -23.23
N ASN A 10 -8.47 -4.95 -21.95
CA ASN A 10 -8.44 -6.29 -21.36
C ASN A 10 -9.42 -6.30 -20.19
N GLU A 11 -10.25 -7.33 -20.08
CA GLU A 11 -11.06 -7.56 -18.88
C GLU A 11 -10.13 -7.63 -17.68
N ILE A 12 -10.03 -6.54 -16.91
CA ILE A 12 -9.27 -6.55 -15.68
C ILE A 12 -10.04 -7.41 -14.70
N LYS A 13 -9.56 -8.64 -14.51
CA LYS A 13 -10.07 -9.54 -13.47
C LYS A 13 -9.39 -9.18 -12.18
N TYR A 14 -10.19 -8.66 -11.26
CA TYR A 14 -9.76 -8.46 -9.91
C TYR A 14 -10.15 -9.67 -9.08
N TYR A 15 -9.32 -10.01 -8.10
CA TYR A 15 -9.61 -11.03 -7.11
C TYR A 15 -9.43 -10.35 -5.78
N HIS A 16 -10.45 -10.37 -4.91
CA HIS A 16 -10.25 -10.10 -3.49
C HIS A 16 -10.04 -11.42 -2.74
N THR A 17 -9.62 -11.34 -1.48
CA THR A 17 -9.53 -12.44 -0.51
C THR A 17 -9.73 -11.79 0.85
N ILE A 18 -10.48 -12.42 1.77
CA ILE A 18 -10.76 -11.85 3.10
C ILE A 18 -10.63 -12.93 4.18
N ALA A 19 -9.70 -12.68 5.10
CA ALA A 19 -9.56 -13.25 6.46
C ALA A 19 -9.20 -14.75 6.66
N ALA A 20 -8.27 -14.91 7.60
CA ALA A 20 -7.73 -16.05 8.38
C ALA A 20 -7.77 -17.49 7.84
N ASN A 21 -8.84 -17.95 7.17
CA ASN A 21 -8.99 -19.33 6.68
C ASN A 21 -9.92 -19.47 5.47
N THR A 22 -10.45 -18.38 4.90
CA THR A 22 -11.40 -18.42 3.78
C THR A 22 -10.92 -17.56 2.63
N THR A 23 -11.02 -18.08 1.41
CA THR A 23 -10.73 -17.34 0.18
C THR A 23 -12.03 -17.10 -0.57
N ASP A 24 -12.60 -15.92 -0.43
CA ASP A 24 -13.67 -15.43 -1.30
C ASP A 24 -13.06 -14.63 -2.43
N SER A 25 -13.42 -14.94 -3.67
CA SER A 25 -12.90 -14.27 -4.87
C SER A 25 -14.06 -13.74 -5.70
N SER A 26 -14.02 -12.45 -6.03
CA SER A 26 -14.94 -11.85 -6.98
C SER A 26 -14.23 -10.89 -7.92
N VAL A 27 -14.74 -10.77 -9.14
CA VAL A 27 -14.41 -9.67 -10.05
C VAL A 27 -14.98 -8.38 -9.48
N ILE A 28 -14.22 -7.30 -9.53
CA ILE A 28 -14.65 -5.95 -9.15
C ILE A 28 -14.49 -5.01 -10.35
N ASP A 29 -15.07 -3.81 -10.31
CA ASP A 29 -14.88 -2.80 -11.35
C ASP A 29 -13.83 -1.75 -10.96
N SER A 30 -13.59 -0.77 -11.83
CA SER A 30 -12.65 0.32 -11.57
C SER A 30 -13.06 1.24 -10.41
N VAL A 31 -14.36 1.37 -10.14
CA VAL A 31 -14.88 2.18 -9.02
C VAL A 31 -14.54 1.50 -7.70
N GLN A 32 -14.80 0.20 -7.60
CA GLN A 32 -14.46 -0.62 -6.46
C GLN A 32 -12.94 -0.71 -6.26
N LEU A 33 -12.15 -0.84 -7.34
CA LEU A 33 -10.69 -0.79 -7.27
C LEU A 33 -10.21 0.49 -6.59
N ASN A 34 -10.69 1.65 -7.10
CA ASN A 34 -10.30 2.95 -6.57
C ASN A 34 -10.70 3.11 -5.10
N GLN A 35 -11.85 2.57 -4.69
CA GLN A 35 -12.28 2.57 -3.30
C GLN A 35 -11.35 1.73 -2.41
N LEU A 36 -10.94 0.54 -2.87
CA LEU A 36 -10.04 -0.35 -2.14
C LEU A 36 -8.60 0.16 -2.09
N ALA A 37 -8.18 0.96 -3.06
CA ALA A 37 -6.88 1.61 -3.09
C ALA A 37 -6.79 2.87 -2.21
N LYS A 38 -7.92 3.41 -1.71
CA LYS A 38 -7.93 4.62 -0.86
C LYS A 38 -6.93 4.61 0.30
N PRO A 39 -6.68 3.51 1.03
CA PRO A 39 -5.75 3.50 2.16
C PRO A 39 -4.32 3.94 1.81
N PHE A 40 -3.90 3.80 0.55
CA PHE A 40 -2.61 4.27 0.04
C PHE A 40 -2.56 5.78 -0.18
N LEU A 41 -3.71 6.45 -0.26
CA LEU A 41 -3.83 7.86 -0.69
C LEU A 41 -4.33 8.80 0.41
N VAL A 42 -4.82 8.27 1.54
CA VAL A 42 -5.46 9.08 2.59
C VAL A 42 -4.49 10.02 3.30
N ASP A 43 -3.25 9.58 3.54
CA ASP A 43 -2.26 10.35 4.28
C ASP A 43 -1.15 10.83 3.34
N ASP A 44 -1.01 12.15 3.17
CA ASP A 44 0.04 12.75 2.35
C ASP A 44 1.22 13.21 3.21
N ILE A 45 2.35 12.49 3.09
CA ILE A 45 3.58 12.84 3.82
C ILE A 45 4.20 14.17 3.34
N ASN A 46 3.74 14.72 2.21
CA ASN A 46 4.17 16.02 1.71
C ASN A 46 3.42 17.20 2.32
N ASP A 47 2.36 16.97 3.12
CA ASP A 47 1.68 18.03 3.84
C ASP A 47 2.69 18.78 4.74
N THR A 48 2.81 20.09 4.49
CA THR A 48 3.72 21.00 5.19
C THR A 48 3.59 20.94 6.71
N ALA A 49 2.40 20.65 7.25
CA ALA A 49 2.17 20.54 8.68
C ALA A 49 2.90 19.35 9.32
N ILE A 50 3.06 18.26 8.58
CA ILE A 50 3.61 16.99 9.09
C ILE A 50 4.94 16.58 8.45
N LYS A 51 5.30 17.12 7.28
CA LYS A 51 6.51 16.77 6.53
C LYS A 51 7.78 16.86 7.37
N LYS A 52 7.86 17.84 8.29
CA LYS A 52 8.97 18.01 9.24
C LYS A 52 9.23 16.82 10.16
N TYR A 53 8.27 15.90 10.30
CA TYR A 53 8.40 14.69 11.11
C TYR A 53 8.88 13.47 10.32
N TYR A 54 9.06 13.58 9.00
CA TYR A 54 9.61 12.49 8.19
C TYR A 54 11.11 12.70 7.94
N ARG A 55 11.86 11.61 7.93
CA ARG A 55 13.27 11.57 7.56
C ARG A 55 13.42 10.70 6.32
N GLU A 56 14.07 11.24 5.32
CA GLU A 56 14.34 10.56 4.06
C GLU A 56 15.71 9.87 4.11
N SER A 57 15.78 8.66 3.58
CA SER A 57 17.02 7.97 3.24
C SER A 57 16.89 7.31 1.87
N ILE A 58 18.00 7.20 1.16
CA ILE A 58 18.04 6.59 -0.18
C ILE A 58 18.99 5.40 -0.16
N PHE A 59 18.56 4.28 -0.72
CA PHE A 59 19.37 3.08 -0.90
C PHE A 59 19.38 2.66 -2.37
N HIS A 60 20.58 2.53 -2.94
CA HIS A 60 20.77 2.05 -4.30
C HIS A 60 21.11 0.56 -4.28
N ASP A 61 20.32 -0.24 -4.99
CA ASP A 61 20.50 -1.69 -5.09
C ASP A 61 20.72 -2.12 -6.55
N ALA A 62 21.96 -2.44 -6.87
CA ALA A 62 22.35 -2.93 -8.19
C ALA A 62 21.78 -4.33 -8.51
N THR A 63 21.49 -5.15 -7.50
CA THR A 63 20.99 -6.53 -7.71
C THR A 63 19.55 -6.53 -8.21
N THR A 64 18.74 -5.57 -7.77
CA THR A 64 17.35 -5.39 -8.20
C THR A 64 17.17 -4.23 -9.19
N ALA A 65 18.27 -3.60 -9.60
CA ALA A 65 18.32 -2.40 -10.42
C ALA A 65 17.35 -1.32 -9.91
N SER A 66 17.38 -1.05 -8.60
CA SER A 66 16.41 -0.16 -7.95
C SER A 66 17.02 0.90 -7.04
N ASN A 67 16.35 2.05 -6.97
CA ASN A 67 16.58 3.09 -5.97
C ASN A 67 15.41 3.07 -4.99
N THR A 68 15.66 2.86 -3.71
CA THR A 68 14.65 2.88 -2.66
C THR A 68 14.71 4.20 -1.91
N PHE A 69 13.61 4.95 -1.93
CA PHE A 69 13.42 6.13 -1.10
C PHE A 69 12.58 5.74 0.11
N THR A 70 13.15 5.86 1.30
CA THR A 70 12.49 5.53 2.56
C THR A 70 12.20 6.81 3.34
N TYR A 71 10.94 7.01 3.71
CA TYR A 71 10.49 8.08 4.58
C TYR A 71 10.04 7.48 5.91
N THR A 72 10.73 7.78 6.99
CA THR A 72 10.40 7.28 8.33
C THR A 72 9.92 8.41 9.23
N SER A 73 8.77 8.21 9.89
CA SER A 73 8.27 9.18 10.86
C SER A 73 9.04 9.10 12.18
N VAL A 74 9.51 10.25 12.67
CA VAL A 74 10.01 10.39 14.05
C VAL A 74 8.89 10.66 15.06
N ASN A 75 7.65 10.88 14.58
CA ASN A 75 6.48 11.12 15.41
C ASN A 75 5.53 9.92 15.41
N LYS A 76 5.41 9.25 16.56
CA LYS A 76 4.56 8.06 16.75
C LYS A 76 3.05 8.35 16.73
N ALA A 77 2.65 9.62 16.77
CA ALA A 77 1.25 10.00 16.65
C ALA A 77 0.76 10.08 15.19
N LEU A 78 1.68 10.14 14.21
CA LEU A 78 1.29 10.17 12.80
C LEU A 78 0.91 8.77 12.29
N PRO A 79 -0.12 8.64 11.43
CA PRO A 79 -0.54 7.33 10.94
C PRO A 79 0.55 6.60 10.16
N ILE A 80 1.20 7.24 9.17
CA ILE A 80 2.29 6.62 8.42
C ILE A 80 3.56 6.59 9.29
N GLN A 81 4.07 5.40 9.55
CA GLN A 81 5.30 5.17 10.30
C GLN A 81 6.50 5.00 9.36
N SER A 82 6.30 4.34 8.22
CA SER A 82 7.26 4.29 7.12
C SER A 82 6.57 4.25 5.75
N LEU A 83 7.22 4.85 4.76
CA LEU A 83 6.89 4.75 3.33
C LEU A 83 8.17 4.45 2.56
N ASP A 84 8.19 3.35 1.83
CA ASP A 84 9.27 2.99 0.91
C ASP A 84 8.76 3.06 -0.52
N VAL A 85 9.48 3.79 -1.38
CA VAL A 85 9.20 3.90 -2.81
C VAL A 85 10.40 3.35 -3.57
N LEU A 86 10.21 2.21 -4.24
CA LEU A 86 11.22 1.60 -5.09
C LEU A 86 11.01 2.08 -6.52
N LEU A 87 12.02 2.75 -7.08
CA LEU A 87 12.10 3.16 -8.46
C LEU A 87 13.04 2.26 -9.24
N ASP A 88 12.74 2.05 -10.51
CA ASP A 88 13.68 1.47 -11.47
C ASP A 88 14.83 2.45 -11.75
N THR A 89 16.07 1.95 -11.71
CA THR A 89 17.28 2.79 -11.84
C THR A 89 17.47 3.42 -13.23
N LEU A 90 16.83 2.90 -14.28
CA LEU A 90 16.99 3.40 -15.64
C LEU A 90 15.82 4.29 -16.07
N SER A 91 14.61 3.90 -15.69
CA SER A 91 13.38 4.56 -16.15
C SER A 91 12.74 5.49 -15.13
N ASP A 92 13.21 5.47 -13.88
CA ASP A 92 12.60 6.16 -12.73
C ASP A 92 11.13 5.78 -12.48
N ASN A 93 10.65 4.70 -13.11
CA ASN A 93 9.30 4.20 -12.91
C ASN A 93 9.17 3.55 -11.53
N ILE A 94 8.03 3.78 -10.88
CA ILE A 94 7.71 3.14 -9.60
C ILE A 94 7.51 1.64 -9.82
N LYS A 95 8.35 0.82 -9.18
CA LYS A 95 8.24 -0.65 -9.16
C LYS A 95 7.34 -1.09 -8.00
N HIS A 96 7.61 -0.57 -6.81
CA HIS A 96 6.90 -0.93 -5.59
C HIS A 96 6.69 0.26 -4.67
N VAL A 97 5.59 0.23 -3.92
CA VAL A 97 5.36 1.10 -2.77
C VAL A 97 5.02 0.24 -1.56
N PHE A 98 5.71 0.48 -0.45
CA PHE A 98 5.40 -0.15 0.84
C PHE A 98 5.06 0.93 1.86
N ILE A 99 3.97 0.76 2.59
CA ILE A 99 3.55 1.70 3.64
C ILE A 99 3.28 0.91 4.91
N THR A 100 3.87 1.35 6.02
CA THR A 100 3.46 0.89 7.35
C THR A 100 2.68 1.99 8.04
N LYS A 101 1.50 1.64 8.57
CA LYS A 101 0.64 2.57 9.30
C LYS A 101 0.32 2.02 10.68
N THR A 102 0.30 2.91 11.66
CA THR A 102 -0.19 2.62 13.01
C THR A 102 -1.05 3.78 13.48
N PHE A 103 -2.30 3.49 13.85
CA PHE A 103 -3.22 4.51 14.35
C PHE A 103 -4.24 3.88 15.30
N ARG A 104 -4.93 4.73 16.07
CA ARG A 104 -5.99 4.30 16.99
C ARG A 104 -7.36 4.83 16.56
N LYS A 105 -8.38 4.03 16.83
CA LYS A 105 -9.79 4.41 16.67
C LYS A 105 -10.54 4.01 17.94
N GLY A 106 -10.74 4.94 18.86
CA GLY A 106 -11.26 4.64 20.19
C GLY A 106 -10.28 3.79 21.00
N ASP A 107 -10.75 2.67 21.53
CA ASP A 107 -9.96 1.66 22.26
C ASP A 107 -9.20 0.69 21.34
N THR A 108 -9.38 0.83 20.03
CA THR A 108 -8.84 -0.09 19.04
C THR A 108 -7.53 0.44 18.47
N SER A 109 -6.48 -0.39 18.50
CA SER A 109 -5.22 -0.15 17.80
C SER A 109 -5.21 -0.86 16.45
N ILE A 110 -4.85 -0.14 15.38
CA ILE A 110 -4.83 -0.66 14.02
C ILE A 110 -3.42 -0.51 13.46
N ASN A 111 -2.88 -1.62 12.95
CA ASN A 111 -1.64 -1.66 12.22
C ASN A 111 -1.91 -2.11 10.79
N GLU A 112 -1.40 -1.39 9.80
CA GLU A 112 -1.53 -1.75 8.39
C GLU A 112 -0.17 -1.86 7.73
N LYS A 113 -0.01 -2.87 6.87
CA LYS A 113 1.07 -2.99 5.91
C LYS A 113 0.45 -2.99 4.52
N LEU A 114 0.69 -1.93 3.78
CA LEU A 114 0.20 -1.74 2.43
C LEU A 114 1.34 -2.00 1.46
N THR A 115 1.12 -2.86 0.47
CA THR A 115 2.09 -3.16 -0.58
C THR A 115 1.45 -2.92 -1.93
N TRP A 116 2.04 -2.07 -2.75
CA TRP A 116 1.66 -1.87 -4.14
C TRP A 116 2.78 -2.38 -5.04
N LYS A 117 2.44 -3.21 -6.02
CA LYS A 117 3.33 -3.63 -7.10
C LYS A 117 2.72 -3.19 -8.42
N THR A 118 3.36 -2.23 -9.07
CA THR A 118 2.88 -1.60 -10.31
C THR A 118 2.57 -2.67 -11.36
N ASP A 119 1.46 -2.48 -12.07
CA ASP A 119 0.96 -3.37 -13.14
C ASP A 119 0.65 -4.82 -12.74
N LEU A 120 0.60 -5.13 -11.44
CA LEU A 120 0.40 -6.50 -10.97
C LEU A 120 -0.71 -6.62 -9.93
N HIS A 121 -0.49 -6.05 -8.74
CA HIS A 121 -1.42 -6.17 -7.62
C HIS A 121 -1.09 -5.19 -6.50
N PHE A 122 -2.03 -5.01 -5.57
CA PHE A 122 -1.75 -4.49 -4.25
C PHE A 122 -2.26 -5.42 -3.15
N THR A 123 -1.70 -5.29 -1.95
CA THR A 123 -2.13 -5.99 -0.75
C THR A 123 -2.27 -5.00 0.40
N ILE A 124 -3.29 -5.21 1.23
CA ILE A 124 -3.50 -4.53 2.50
C ILE A 124 -3.57 -5.61 3.56
N TYR A 125 -2.55 -5.69 4.41
CA TYR A 125 -2.57 -6.52 5.60
C TYR A 125 -2.88 -5.64 6.80
N ARG A 126 -3.95 -5.94 7.52
CA ARG A 126 -4.43 -5.17 8.67
C ARG A 126 -4.47 -6.07 9.90
N THR A 127 -3.89 -5.59 10.98
CA THR A 127 -4.05 -6.15 12.32
C THR A 127 -4.82 -5.17 13.18
N THR A 128 -5.92 -5.63 13.76
CA THR A 128 -6.77 -4.88 14.68
C THR A 128 -6.65 -5.49 16.07
N GLN A 129 -6.35 -4.66 17.07
CA GLN A 129 -6.22 -5.07 18.46
C GLN A 129 -7.21 -4.31 19.34
N ILE A 130 -8.07 -5.04 20.05
CA ILE A 130 -9.04 -4.52 21.02
C ILE A 130 -9.01 -5.39 22.28
N THR A 131 -8.75 -4.79 23.44
CA THR A 131 -8.85 -5.45 24.76
C THR A 131 -8.20 -6.85 24.82
N GLY A 132 -6.94 -6.95 24.35
CA GLY A 132 -6.17 -8.21 24.35
C GLY A 132 -6.56 -9.22 23.27
N LYS A 133 -7.56 -8.93 22.42
CA LYS A 133 -7.88 -9.72 21.22
C LYS A 133 -7.23 -9.11 20.00
N GLU A 134 -6.67 -9.96 19.16
CA GLU A 134 -6.11 -9.59 17.87
C GLU A 134 -6.92 -10.23 16.74
N THR A 135 -7.17 -9.47 15.68
CA THR A 135 -7.77 -9.95 14.44
C THR A 135 -6.94 -9.49 13.26
N THR A 136 -6.72 -10.38 12.30
CA THR A 136 -5.93 -10.10 11.10
C THR A 136 -6.78 -10.26 9.86
N GLU A 137 -6.72 -9.26 8.99
CA GLU A 137 -7.39 -9.24 7.69
C GLU A 137 -6.33 -9.00 6.63
N GLN A 138 -6.46 -9.69 5.50
CA GLN A 138 -5.62 -9.44 4.34
C GLN A 138 -6.53 -9.26 3.14
N PHE A 139 -6.35 -8.16 2.42
CA PHE A 139 -6.96 -7.90 1.13
C PHE A 139 -5.86 -7.97 0.08
N ASN A 140 -6.02 -8.83 -0.93
CA ASN A 140 -5.17 -8.84 -2.12
C ASN A 140 -6.04 -8.42 -3.29
N ILE A 141 -5.56 -7.54 -4.17
CA ILE A 141 -6.23 -7.16 -5.41
C ILE A 141 -5.22 -7.25 -6.54
N SER A 142 -5.41 -8.17 -7.47
CA SER A 142 -4.55 -8.35 -8.65
C SER A 142 -5.30 -7.97 -9.92
N TRP A 143 -4.61 -7.48 -10.95
CA TRP A 143 -5.22 -7.10 -12.24
C TRP A 143 -4.55 -7.76 -13.45
N LYS A 144 -3.83 -8.86 -13.21
CA LYS A 144 -3.14 -9.60 -14.27
C LYS A 144 -4.09 -10.60 -14.94
N SER A 145 -4.19 -10.55 -16.27
CA SER A 145 -4.74 -11.66 -17.04
C SER A 145 -3.87 -12.91 -16.80
N LYS A 146 -4.46 -14.02 -16.36
CA LYS A 146 -3.81 -15.32 -16.60
C LYS A 146 -3.62 -15.44 -18.12
N GLN A 147 -2.37 -15.51 -18.59
CA GLN A 147 -2.07 -16.18 -19.85
C GLN A 147 -2.34 -17.67 -19.68
#